data_AF-A0A6C0AP10-F1
#
_entry.id   AF-A0A6C0AP10-F1
#
_cell.length_a   1.000
_cell.length_b   1.000
_cell.length_c   1.000
_cell.angle_alpha   90.00
_cell.angle_beta   90.00
_cell.angle_gamma   90.00
#
_symmetry.space_group_name_H-M   'P 1'
#
loop_
_entity.id
_entity.type
_entity.pdbx_description
1 polymer ?
#
loop_
_entity_poly.entity_id
_entity_poly.type
_entity_poly.pdbx_seq_one_letter_code
_entity_poly.pdbx_strand_id
1 'polypeptide(L)'
;MFGRSTRDYGLGPGRTSTQYTAPSTGFFGSFTGFNPFGTATATTATTNPYASTGFLGSLGRFNPFGGSSGYTTSSSIGWKAIVGYLLSVSVILLMILLLVHYFVRPIFQLSPGGPGFIPVPGLNDSELFWKPGVVASPIKDIQTRLAGQVTNWTFTLDITILNPLTFSDRNRPIFMRGSTLDPGTSGKSQDVLNLTNITVALKPDTTDLVIILMNSHNNEEPIVIPNVPVQTPFRLGVVIMDMAMEAYINGRLIKTRTLDASPRQSTGDFIPPQGTMTDLARVNNLQLWNRVLSPSEIRYSKPALETAKSTDINLIPSVTVCDSNLVDDIKSSINNIIPTDKSVDKSADKSITNKTAN
;
A
#
# COMPACT_ATOMS: atom_id res chain seq x y z
N MET A 1 -33.41 12.54 -62.83
CA MET A 1 -33.84 12.57 -61.41
C MET A 1 -32.62 12.18 -60.58
N PHE A 2 -31.70 13.10 -60.29
CA PHE A 2 -31.67 14.01 -59.11
C PHE A 2 -31.90 13.24 -57.78
N GLY A 3 -30.97 13.19 -56.82
CA GLY A 3 -29.76 13.97 -56.66
C GLY A 3 -28.76 13.38 -55.66
N ARG A 4 -27.52 13.87 -55.76
CA ARG A 4 -26.42 13.67 -54.83
C ARG A 4 -26.69 14.44 -53.55
N SER A 5 -26.43 13.82 -52.40
CA SER A 5 -26.31 14.49 -51.10
C SER A 5 -24.86 14.41 -50.64
N THR A 6 -24.18 15.54 -50.74
CA THR A 6 -22.92 15.85 -50.09
C THR A 6 -23.19 16.15 -48.61
N ARG A 7 -22.45 15.50 -47.71
CA ARG A 7 -22.21 16.04 -46.37
C ARG A 7 -20.72 16.13 -46.10
N ASP A 8 -20.26 17.36 -46.24
CA ASP A 8 -19.11 17.93 -45.56
C ASP A 8 -19.22 17.71 -44.05
N TYR A 9 -18.12 17.26 -43.44
CA TYR A 9 -17.79 17.62 -42.07
C TYR A 9 -16.32 18.06 -42.01
N GLY A 10 -16.16 19.38 -42.11
CA GLY A 10 -15.36 20.19 -41.20
C GLY A 10 -13.97 19.68 -40.83
N LEU A 11 -12.99 20.03 -41.67
CA LEU A 11 -11.65 20.34 -41.20
C LEU A 11 -11.71 21.64 -40.37
N GLY A 12 -11.40 21.53 -39.08
CA GLY A 12 -11.18 22.65 -38.16
C GLY A 12 -9.78 22.58 -37.57
N PRO A 13 -8.97 23.65 -37.66
CA PRO A 13 -7.56 23.65 -37.30
C PRO A 13 -7.34 24.01 -35.83
N GLY A 14 -6.24 23.55 -35.23
CA GLY A 14 -5.82 24.05 -33.92
C GLY A 14 -4.96 23.11 -33.09
N ARG A 15 -3.83 22.64 -33.65
CA ARG A 15 -2.74 22.15 -32.80
C ARG A 15 -2.08 23.35 -32.14
N THR A 16 -2.42 23.63 -30.89
CA THR A 16 -1.56 24.37 -29.98
C THR A 16 -0.74 23.36 -29.20
N SER A 17 0.51 23.16 -29.63
CA SER A 17 1.52 22.51 -28.82
C SER A 17 1.87 23.45 -27.66
N THR A 18 1.27 23.24 -26.51
CA THR A 18 1.81 23.75 -25.25
C THR A 18 3.04 22.91 -24.90
N GLN A 19 4.16 23.35 -25.46
CA GLN A 19 5.49 22.98 -24.99
C GLN A 19 5.59 23.47 -23.54
N TYR A 20 5.33 22.58 -22.59
CA TYR A 20 5.63 22.85 -21.18
C TYR A 20 7.15 22.85 -21.02
N THR A 21 7.74 24.03 -21.16
CA THR A 21 9.06 24.34 -20.62
C THR A 21 8.93 24.24 -19.10
N ALA A 22 9.54 23.22 -18.53
CA ALA A 22 9.61 23.05 -17.08
C ALA A 22 10.20 24.32 -16.44
N PRO A 23 9.56 24.91 -15.41
CA PRO A 23 10.27 25.84 -14.55
C PRO A 23 11.32 25.05 -13.77
N SER A 24 12.56 25.10 -14.24
CA SER A 24 13.72 24.75 -13.42
C SER A 24 13.92 25.84 -12.37
N THR A 25 13.08 25.87 -11.35
CA THR A 25 13.40 26.58 -10.11
C THR A 25 14.26 25.66 -9.28
N GLY A 26 15.57 25.75 -9.55
CA GLY A 26 16.60 25.17 -8.72
C GLY A 26 16.45 25.70 -7.29
N PHE A 27 16.28 24.78 -6.36
CA PHE A 27 16.53 25.00 -4.94
C PHE A 27 17.48 23.92 -4.45
N PHE A 28 18.63 23.81 -5.12
CA PHE A 28 19.83 23.28 -4.51
C PHE A 28 20.65 24.48 -4.06
N GLY A 29 20.73 24.66 -2.74
CA GLY A 29 21.75 25.51 -2.12
C GLY A 29 23.12 25.01 -2.53
N SER A 30 23.67 25.63 -3.56
CA SER A 30 25.07 25.54 -3.94
C SER A 30 25.90 26.14 -2.82
N PHE A 31 26.59 25.31 -2.04
CA PHE A 31 27.74 25.73 -1.25
C PHE A 31 28.91 26.02 -2.20
N THR A 32 28.86 27.14 -2.91
CA THR A 32 30.03 27.73 -3.57
C THR A 32 30.63 28.77 -2.63
N GLY A 33 31.50 28.29 -1.75
CA GLY A 33 32.20 29.11 -0.79
C GLY A 33 33.64 28.65 -0.59
N PHE A 34 34.35 28.34 -1.67
CA PHE A 34 35.81 28.29 -1.67
C PHE A 34 36.30 28.52 -3.11
N ASN A 35 36.66 29.76 -3.40
CA ASN A 35 37.35 30.13 -4.63
C ASN A 35 38.80 30.41 -4.24
N PRO A 36 39.74 29.46 -4.37
CA PRO A 36 41.13 29.65 -3.92
C PRO A 36 41.99 30.39 -4.94
N PHE A 37 41.42 30.86 -6.06
CA PHE A 37 42.15 31.59 -7.08
C PHE A 37 41.73 33.07 -7.05
N GLY A 38 42.49 33.84 -6.27
CA GLY A 38 42.47 35.29 -6.36
C GLY A 38 42.89 35.75 -7.75
N THR A 39 42.06 36.59 -8.36
CA THR A 39 42.43 37.45 -9.48
C THR A 39 43.56 38.38 -9.03
N ALA A 40 44.76 38.16 -9.58
CA ALA A 40 45.90 39.04 -9.40
C ALA A 40 45.70 40.32 -10.22
N THR A 41 45.58 41.45 -9.54
CA THR A 41 45.78 42.78 -10.14
C THR A 41 47.28 43.04 -10.16
N ALA A 42 47.85 43.23 -11.35
CA ALA A 42 49.24 43.56 -11.56
C ALA A 42 49.46 45.07 -11.63
N THR A 43 50.42 45.60 -10.86
CA THR A 43 51.25 46.83 -11.03
C THR A 43 52.00 47.03 -9.69
N THR A 44 53.29 47.32 -9.54
CA THR A 44 54.41 47.68 -10.43
C THR A 44 55.70 47.28 -9.70
N ALA A 45 56.75 47.03 -10.48
CA ALA A 45 58.05 46.50 -10.10
C ALA A 45 58.89 47.33 -9.10
N THR A 46 59.67 46.63 -8.28
CA THR A 46 61.08 46.98 -7.96
C THR A 46 61.89 45.70 -7.65
N THR A 47 62.81 45.45 -8.58
CA THR A 47 64.01 44.58 -8.60
C THR A 47 64.51 43.90 -7.32
N ASN A 48 64.68 42.57 -7.35
CA ASN A 48 65.94 41.92 -6.98
C ASN A 48 66.03 40.48 -7.56
N PRO A 49 67.14 40.05 -8.22
CA PRO A 49 67.19 38.74 -8.89
C PRO A 49 68.18 37.78 -8.21
N TYR A 50 67.71 36.73 -7.53
CA TYR A 50 68.51 35.52 -7.29
C TYR A 50 67.61 34.28 -7.08
N ALA A 51 68.03 33.18 -7.72
CA ALA A 51 67.68 31.77 -7.44
C ALA A 51 66.24 31.30 -7.79
N SER A 52 66.01 30.66 -8.93
CA SER A 52 66.23 29.22 -9.24
C SER A 52 65.07 28.30 -8.82
N THR A 53 64.40 27.75 -9.84
CA THR A 53 63.90 26.36 -9.97
C THR A 53 63.00 25.76 -8.87
N GLY A 54 61.75 25.42 -9.23
CA GLY A 54 60.99 24.39 -8.50
C GLY A 54 59.47 24.42 -8.72
N PHE A 55 59.00 23.89 -9.85
CA PHE A 55 57.58 23.74 -10.21
C PHE A 55 56.89 22.50 -9.57
N LEU A 56 57.30 22.09 -8.36
CA LEU A 56 56.68 20.97 -7.65
C LEU A 56 56.59 21.30 -6.17
N GLY A 57 55.44 21.84 -5.74
CA GLY A 57 55.19 22.03 -4.31
C GLY A 57 54.00 22.92 -4.03
N SER A 58 52.80 22.35 -3.96
CA SER A 58 51.79 22.72 -2.96
C SER A 58 50.57 21.80 -3.05
N LEU A 59 50.78 20.50 -2.81
CA LEU A 59 49.72 19.74 -2.13
C LEU A 59 49.82 20.16 -0.67
N GLY A 60 49.05 21.20 -0.33
CA GLY A 60 48.93 21.72 1.02
C GLY A 60 48.72 20.56 1.98
N ARG A 61 49.71 20.34 2.85
CA ARG A 61 49.61 19.44 3.99
C ARG A 61 48.45 19.93 4.85
N PHE A 62 47.31 19.27 4.74
CA PHE A 62 46.27 19.38 5.76
C PHE A 62 46.83 18.67 7.00
N ASN A 63 47.55 19.44 7.83
CA ASN A 63 47.96 19.00 9.15
C ASN A 63 46.89 19.51 10.14
N PRO A 64 45.89 18.70 10.51
CA PRO A 64 44.85 19.13 11.47
C PRO A 64 45.42 19.39 12.87
N PHE A 65 46.72 19.15 13.08
CA PHE A 65 47.45 19.36 14.33
C PHE A 65 48.59 20.36 14.21
N GLY A 66 48.52 21.30 13.26
CA GLY A 66 49.48 22.40 13.12
C GLY A 66 49.38 23.41 14.27
N GLY A 67 49.91 23.05 15.44
CA GLY A 67 50.12 23.95 16.56
C GLY A 67 51.21 24.96 16.22
N SER A 68 50.81 26.20 15.94
CA SER A 68 51.73 27.34 16.01
C SER A 68 52.17 27.49 17.46
N SER A 69 53.46 27.26 17.70
CA SER A 69 54.10 27.38 19.00
C SER A 69 54.08 28.83 19.46
N GLY A 70 53.10 29.16 20.29
CA GLY A 70 53.14 30.30 21.21
C GLY A 70 52.97 29.75 22.62
N TYR A 71 54.08 29.51 23.30
CA TYR A 71 54.09 29.07 24.69
C TYR A 71 53.50 30.17 25.59
N THR A 72 52.26 29.98 26.04
CA THR A 72 51.83 30.46 27.35
C THR A 72 51.13 29.32 28.08
N THR A 73 51.83 28.85 29.10
CA THR A 73 51.41 27.84 30.07
C THR A 73 50.24 28.39 30.90
N SER A 74 49.03 28.13 30.46
CA SER A 74 47.88 27.92 31.34
C SER A 74 47.10 26.73 30.79
N SER A 75 47.19 25.62 31.52
CA SER A 75 46.73 24.28 31.14
C SER A 75 45.21 24.15 31.11
N SER A 76 44.52 25.01 30.37
CA SER A 76 43.16 24.73 29.95
C SER A 76 43.27 23.89 28.67
N ILE A 77 42.90 22.61 28.77
CA ILE A 77 42.65 21.81 27.57
C ILE A 77 41.58 22.56 26.79
N GLY A 78 41.99 23.25 25.73
CA GLY A 78 41.07 24.03 24.93
C GLY A 78 39.96 23.12 24.45
N TRP A 79 38.71 23.53 24.64
CA TRP A 79 37.50 22.80 24.21
C TRP A 79 37.63 22.18 22.80
N LYS A 80 38.33 22.86 21.89
CA LYS A 80 38.63 22.37 20.53
C LYS A 80 39.39 21.05 20.49
N ALA A 81 40.37 20.85 21.39
CA ALA A 81 41.14 19.62 21.46
C ALA A 81 40.28 18.45 21.97
N ILE A 82 39.38 18.71 22.93
CA ILE A 82 38.44 17.71 23.45
C ILE A 82 37.47 17.26 22.35
N VAL A 83 36.89 18.21 21.62
CA VAL A 83 35.98 17.92 20.50
C VAL A 83 36.70 17.15 19.40
N GLY A 84 37.93 17.56 19.04
CA GLY A 84 38.73 16.86 18.03
C GLY A 84 39.01 15.41 18.43
N TYR A 85 39.36 15.17 19.70
CA TYR A 85 39.56 13.82 20.22
C TYR A 85 38.28 12.98 20.20
N LEU A 86 37.15 13.51 20.68
CA LEU A 86 35.86 12.81 20.65
C LEU A 86 35.42 12.48 19.23
N LEU A 87 35.60 13.41 18.29
CA LEU A 87 35.28 13.18 16.89
C LEU A 87 36.19 12.11 16.28
N SER A 88 37.49 12.15 16.56
CA SER A 88 38.44 11.13 16.08
C SER A 88 38.10 9.73 16.62
N VAL A 89 37.82 9.61 17.92
CA VAL A 89 37.39 8.34 18.53
C VAL A 89 36.07 7.87 17.93
N SER A 90 35.11 8.77 17.71
CA SER A 90 33.82 8.45 17.08
C SER A 90 33.98 7.93 15.64
N VAL A 91 34.83 8.56 14.83
CA VAL A 91 35.12 8.12 13.45
C VAL A 91 35.79 6.76 13.42
N ILE A 92 36.79 6.53 14.29
CA ILE A 92 37.46 5.21 14.39
C ILE A 92 36.46 4.14 14.82
N LEU A 93 35.61 4.43 15.81
CA LEU A 93 34.57 3.50 16.27
C LEU A 93 33.56 3.21 15.16
N LEU A 94 33.12 4.22 14.41
CA LEU A 94 32.24 4.06 13.25
C LEU A 94 32.89 3.20 12.15
N MET A 95 34.18 3.39 11.88
CA MET A 95 34.93 2.57 10.92
C MET A 95 34.98 1.10 11.35
N ILE A 96 35.24 0.83 12.64
CA ILE A 96 35.23 -0.53 13.19
C ILE A 96 33.83 -1.15 13.09
N LEU A 97 32.77 -0.39 13.42
CA LEU A 97 31.39 -0.87 13.30
C LEU A 97 31.02 -1.22 11.87
N LEU A 98 31.45 -0.41 10.89
CA LEU A 98 31.23 -0.72 9.47
C LEU A 98 31.97 -1.99 9.05
N LEU A 99 33.22 -2.18 9.49
CA LEU A 99 33.97 -3.39 9.20
C LEU A 99 33.27 -4.63 9.80
N VAL A 100 32.87 -4.59 11.07
CA VAL A 100 32.11 -5.70 11.68
C VAL A 100 30.79 -5.97 10.95
N HIS A 101 30.09 -4.90 10.55
CA HIS A 101 28.82 -4.99 9.82
C HIS A 101 28.97 -5.73 8.47
N TYR A 102 30.05 -5.48 7.72
CA TYR A 102 30.28 -6.14 6.42
C TYR A 102 30.97 -7.51 6.52
N PHE A 103 31.81 -7.76 7.53
CA PHE A 103 32.64 -8.97 7.59
C PHE A 103 32.12 -10.09 8.51
N VAL A 104 31.38 -9.78 9.58
CA VAL A 104 31.01 -10.80 10.60
C VAL A 104 29.50 -10.94 10.74
N ARG A 105 28.83 -9.87 11.20
CA ARG A 105 27.37 -9.83 11.39
C ARG A 105 26.90 -8.40 11.19
N PRO A 106 25.91 -8.16 10.32
CA PRO A 106 25.39 -6.83 10.10
C PRO A 106 24.73 -6.32 11.38
N ILE A 107 25.22 -5.19 11.89
CA ILE A 107 24.67 -4.50 13.07
C ILE A 107 23.49 -3.61 12.66
N PHE A 108 23.67 -2.85 11.58
CA PHE A 108 22.65 -1.97 11.02
C PHE A 108 21.64 -2.72 10.17
N GLN A 109 20.37 -2.44 10.35
CA GLN A 109 19.30 -2.94 9.51
C GLN A 109 19.01 -1.88 8.43
N LEU A 110 19.51 -2.15 7.21
CA LEU A 110 19.42 -1.23 6.07
C LEU A 110 18.10 -1.35 5.30
N SER A 111 17.49 -2.53 5.34
CA SER A 111 16.16 -2.79 4.79
C SER A 111 15.22 -3.33 5.88
N PRO A 112 13.91 -3.07 5.80
CA PRO A 112 12.94 -3.67 6.72
C PRO A 112 13.08 -5.19 6.70
N GLY A 113 13.34 -5.85 7.84
CA GLY A 113 13.54 -7.31 7.84
C GLY A 113 14.88 -7.82 7.33
N GLY A 114 15.76 -6.92 6.87
CA GLY A 114 17.14 -7.25 6.58
C GLY A 114 17.92 -7.63 7.86
N PRO A 115 19.07 -8.30 7.70
CA PRO A 115 19.88 -8.71 8.83
C PRO A 115 20.47 -7.47 9.53
N GLY A 116 20.33 -7.40 10.86
CA GLY A 116 20.65 -6.21 11.65
C GLY A 116 19.74 -6.03 12.85
N PHE A 117 20.23 -5.36 13.90
CA PHE A 117 19.45 -5.08 15.11
C PHE A 117 19.06 -3.60 15.21
N ILE A 118 19.86 -2.71 14.64
CA ILE A 118 19.66 -1.26 14.75
C ILE A 118 19.08 -0.74 13.44
N PRO A 119 17.78 -0.41 13.36
CA PRO A 119 17.19 0.16 12.16
C PRO A 119 17.73 1.56 11.90
N VAL A 120 18.24 1.78 10.70
CA VAL A 120 18.68 3.11 10.28
C VAL A 120 17.46 3.90 9.80
N PRO A 121 17.12 5.04 10.43
CA PRO A 121 15.99 5.85 9.98
C PRO A 121 16.27 6.44 8.60
N GLY A 122 15.24 6.52 7.76
CA GLY A 122 15.31 7.15 6.43
C GLY A 122 15.55 6.20 5.26
N LEU A 123 15.80 4.90 5.50
CA LEU A 123 15.96 3.90 4.44
C LEU A 123 14.66 3.17 4.04
N ASN A 124 13.53 3.52 4.67
CA ASN A 124 12.22 3.00 4.24
C ASN A 124 11.80 3.72 2.96
N ASP A 125 11.91 3.02 1.84
CA ASP A 125 11.54 3.49 0.50
C ASP A 125 10.04 3.34 0.18
N SER A 126 9.28 2.75 1.09
CA SER A 126 7.85 2.51 0.98
C SER A 126 7.00 3.78 1.13
N GLU A 127 5.86 3.80 0.46
CA GLU A 127 4.80 4.81 0.66
C GLU A 127 3.59 4.17 1.33
N LEU A 128 3.13 4.75 2.45
CA LEU A 128 1.98 4.25 3.22
C LEU A 128 0.73 5.10 2.95
N PHE A 129 -0.34 4.43 2.54
CA PHE A 129 -1.66 4.96 2.29
C PHE A 129 -2.72 4.24 3.15
N TRP A 130 -3.94 4.78 3.18
CA TRP A 130 -5.09 4.24 3.91
C TRP A 130 -4.76 3.84 5.35
N LYS A 131 -4.28 4.80 6.13
CA LYS A 131 -3.96 4.57 7.54
C LYS A 131 -5.21 4.08 8.30
N PRO A 132 -5.05 3.22 9.31
CA PRO A 132 -6.19 2.69 10.06
C PRO A 132 -7.03 3.82 10.66
N GLY A 133 -8.35 3.63 10.66
CA GLY A 133 -9.30 4.64 11.14
C GLY A 133 -9.66 5.73 10.13
N VAL A 134 -9.08 5.73 8.93
CA VAL A 134 -9.47 6.63 7.82
C VAL A 134 -10.23 5.83 6.77
N VAL A 135 -11.33 6.38 6.24
CA VAL A 135 -12.05 5.79 5.12
C VAL A 135 -11.14 5.79 3.89
N ALA A 136 -10.90 4.61 3.31
CA ALA A 136 -10.03 4.47 2.16
C ALA A 136 -10.66 5.18 0.94
N SER A 137 -9.90 6.09 0.33
CA SER A 137 -10.28 6.80 -0.89
C SER A 137 -9.38 6.42 -2.06
N PRO A 138 -9.87 6.51 -3.32
CA PRO A 138 -9.03 6.26 -4.49
C PRO A 138 -7.76 7.14 -4.49
N ILE A 139 -6.62 6.53 -4.82
CA ILE A 139 -5.31 7.21 -4.91
C ILE A 139 -4.93 7.31 -6.37
N LYS A 140 -4.58 8.51 -6.83
CA LYS A 140 -4.18 8.69 -8.22
C LYS A 140 -2.81 8.09 -8.47
N ASP A 141 -2.61 7.41 -9.61
CA ASP A 141 -1.31 6.78 -9.94
C ASP A 141 -0.15 7.79 -9.87
N ILE A 142 -0.37 9.02 -10.35
CA ILE A 142 0.60 10.12 -10.33
C ILE A 142 1.01 10.60 -8.92
N GLN A 143 0.22 10.29 -7.90
CA GLN A 143 0.54 10.61 -6.50
C GLN A 143 1.46 9.56 -5.86
N THR A 144 1.73 8.47 -6.58
CA THR A 144 2.54 7.36 -6.09
C THR A 144 3.87 7.30 -6.83
N ARG A 145 4.88 6.70 -6.20
CA ARG A 145 6.15 6.34 -6.88
C ARG A 145 6.01 5.28 -7.98
N LEU A 146 4.83 4.69 -8.12
CA LEU A 146 4.51 3.68 -9.13
C LEU A 146 3.94 4.28 -10.42
N ALA A 147 3.89 5.61 -10.54
CA ALA A 147 3.41 6.29 -11.73
C ALA A 147 4.10 5.77 -12.99
N GLY A 148 3.34 5.19 -13.92
CA GLY A 148 3.89 4.62 -15.16
C GLY A 148 4.56 3.25 -15.00
N GLN A 149 4.69 2.71 -13.78
CA GLN A 149 5.35 1.43 -13.51
C GLN A 149 4.35 0.28 -13.52
N VAL A 150 4.61 -0.71 -14.37
CA VAL A 150 3.72 -1.85 -14.62
C VAL A 150 4.23 -3.12 -13.93
N THR A 151 5.54 -3.34 -13.93
CA THR A 151 6.20 -4.53 -13.37
C THR A 151 7.26 -4.15 -12.34
N ASN A 152 7.80 -5.15 -11.64
CA ASN A 152 8.87 -5.01 -10.65
C ASN A 152 8.52 -4.12 -9.47
N TRP A 153 7.30 -4.25 -8.96
CA TRP A 153 6.83 -3.52 -7.79
C TRP A 153 6.13 -4.46 -6.81
N THR A 154 6.02 -4.01 -5.57
CA THR A 154 5.40 -4.77 -4.49
C THR A 154 4.36 -3.91 -3.80
N PHE A 155 3.28 -4.53 -3.35
CA PHE A 155 2.40 -3.90 -2.37
C PHE A 155 2.01 -4.85 -1.26
N THR A 156 1.67 -4.26 -0.11
CA THR A 156 1.01 -4.97 0.98
C THR A 156 -0.25 -4.24 1.38
N LEU A 157 -1.28 -4.97 1.78
CA LEU A 157 -2.58 -4.46 2.15
C LEU A 157 -3.13 -5.28 3.33
N ASP A 158 -3.60 -4.61 4.37
CA ASP A 158 -4.33 -5.25 5.45
C ASP A 158 -5.80 -5.32 5.05
N ILE A 159 -6.34 -6.54 5.01
CA ILE A 159 -7.71 -6.83 4.56
C ILE A 159 -8.46 -7.45 5.73
N THR A 160 -9.67 -6.94 6.00
CA THR A 160 -10.62 -7.55 6.92
C THR A 160 -11.93 -7.82 6.19
N ILE A 161 -12.32 -9.09 6.08
CA ILE A 161 -13.61 -9.46 5.50
C ILE A 161 -14.69 -9.33 6.57
N LEU A 162 -15.65 -8.43 6.35
CA LEU A 162 -16.70 -8.11 7.31
C LEU A 162 -17.92 -9.02 7.13
N ASN A 163 -18.41 -9.11 5.89
CA ASN A 163 -19.58 -9.89 5.55
C ASN A 163 -19.32 -10.81 4.33
N PRO A 164 -18.96 -12.08 4.54
CA PRO A 164 -18.74 -13.01 3.43
C PRO A 164 -20.04 -13.44 2.72
N LEU A 165 -21.21 -13.16 3.32
CA LEU A 165 -22.52 -13.61 2.84
C LEU A 165 -23.14 -12.67 1.81
N THR A 166 -22.44 -11.62 1.39
CA THR A 166 -22.88 -10.77 0.28
C THR A 166 -22.78 -11.58 -1.01
N PHE A 167 -23.86 -12.31 -1.32
CA PHE A 167 -23.97 -13.10 -2.54
C PHE A 167 -23.83 -12.20 -3.76
N SER A 168 -22.99 -12.64 -4.70
CA SER A 168 -22.83 -12.03 -6.02
C SER A 168 -22.68 -13.16 -7.02
N ASP A 169 -23.13 -12.94 -8.24
CA ASP A 169 -22.87 -13.83 -9.39
C ASP A 169 -21.42 -13.72 -9.91
N ARG A 170 -20.61 -12.80 -9.33
CA ARG A 170 -19.30 -12.40 -9.85
C ARG A 170 -18.26 -12.32 -8.73
N ASN A 171 -17.00 -12.28 -9.15
CA ASN A 171 -15.89 -11.96 -8.24
C ASN A 171 -16.11 -10.57 -7.64
N ARG A 172 -16.02 -10.48 -6.31
CA ARG A 172 -16.27 -9.25 -5.55
C ARG A 172 -14.95 -8.50 -5.32
N PRO A 173 -14.69 -7.40 -6.04
CA PRO A 173 -13.41 -6.71 -5.95
C PRO A 173 -13.27 -5.99 -4.61
N ILE A 174 -12.13 -6.19 -3.97
CA ILE A 174 -11.73 -5.54 -2.70
C ILE A 174 -10.63 -4.51 -2.96
N PHE A 175 -9.80 -4.72 -3.97
CA PHE A 175 -8.76 -3.79 -4.34
C PHE A 175 -8.49 -3.90 -5.83
N MET A 176 -8.32 -2.76 -6.48
CA MET A 176 -8.04 -2.69 -7.91
C MET A 176 -6.96 -1.65 -8.18
N ARG A 177 -6.15 -1.90 -9.20
CA ARG A 177 -5.30 -0.88 -9.83
C ARG A 177 -5.57 -0.85 -11.33
N GLY A 178 -5.91 0.32 -11.86
CA GLY A 178 -6.16 0.48 -13.29
C GLY A 178 -7.10 1.64 -13.63
N SER A 179 -7.76 1.57 -14.79
CA SER A 179 -8.50 2.70 -15.34
C SER A 179 -9.55 3.28 -14.38
N THR A 180 -9.75 4.60 -14.46
CA THR A 180 -10.58 5.47 -13.62
C THR A 180 -12.10 5.26 -13.73
N LEU A 181 -12.56 4.10 -14.21
CA LEU A 181 -13.99 3.84 -14.33
C LEU A 181 -14.54 3.35 -12.99
N ASP A 182 -15.42 4.16 -12.42
CA ASP A 182 -16.17 3.87 -11.22
C ASP A 182 -16.96 2.56 -11.44
N PRO A 183 -16.73 1.49 -10.66
CA PRO A 183 -17.35 0.18 -10.90
C PRO A 183 -18.89 0.20 -10.86
N GLY A 184 -19.50 1.31 -10.42
CA GLY A 184 -20.95 1.52 -10.35
C GLY A 184 -21.63 2.20 -11.54
N THR A 185 -20.92 2.81 -12.50
CA THR A 185 -21.58 3.60 -13.59
C THR A 185 -21.77 2.86 -14.91
N SER A 186 -21.02 1.78 -15.16
CA SER A 186 -21.28 0.92 -16.32
C SER A 186 -22.14 -0.26 -15.87
N GLY A 187 -23.38 -0.36 -16.36
CA GLY A 187 -24.28 -1.49 -16.09
C GLY A 187 -23.78 -2.86 -16.61
N LYS A 188 -22.48 -2.99 -16.88
CA LYS A 188 -21.78 -4.18 -17.36
C LYS A 188 -20.49 -4.36 -16.56
N SER A 189 -20.60 -4.88 -15.34
CA SER A 189 -19.45 -5.03 -14.41
C SER A 189 -18.32 -5.94 -14.93
N GLN A 190 -18.50 -6.64 -16.05
CA GLN A 190 -17.48 -7.45 -16.71
C GLN A 190 -16.43 -6.58 -17.42
N ASP A 191 -16.78 -5.34 -17.79
CA ASP A 191 -15.82 -4.39 -18.36
C ASP A 191 -14.82 -3.85 -17.32
N VAL A 192 -15.15 -3.87 -16.03
CA VAL A 192 -14.26 -3.33 -14.98
C VAL A 192 -12.99 -4.17 -14.84
N LEU A 193 -13.09 -5.51 -14.94
CA LEU A 193 -11.94 -6.41 -14.97
C LEU A 193 -11.09 -6.24 -16.23
N ASN A 194 -11.74 -5.94 -17.37
CA ASN A 194 -11.05 -5.69 -18.64
C ASN A 194 -10.28 -4.36 -18.67
N LEU A 195 -10.40 -3.52 -17.63
CA LEU A 195 -9.79 -2.20 -17.56
C LEU A 195 -8.76 -2.07 -16.44
N THR A 196 -8.66 -3.08 -15.57
CA THR A 196 -7.69 -3.13 -14.50
C THR A 196 -6.43 -3.88 -14.92
N ASN A 197 -5.32 -3.56 -14.28
CA ASN A 197 -4.08 -4.32 -14.42
C ASN A 197 -4.08 -5.47 -13.40
N ILE A 198 -4.36 -5.11 -12.14
CA ILE A 198 -4.49 -6.06 -11.05
C ILE A 198 -5.81 -5.84 -10.32
N THR A 199 -6.46 -6.96 -10.01
CA THR A 199 -7.66 -7.01 -9.18
C THR A 199 -7.50 -8.05 -8.09
N VAL A 200 -7.74 -7.66 -6.85
CA VAL A 200 -7.88 -8.57 -5.72
C VAL A 200 -9.36 -8.64 -5.38
N ALA A 201 -9.92 -9.85 -5.42
CA ALA A 201 -11.35 -10.08 -5.25
C ALA A 201 -11.63 -11.34 -4.42
N LEU A 202 -12.82 -11.45 -3.85
CA LEU A 202 -13.35 -12.72 -3.35
C LEU A 202 -14.17 -13.42 -4.43
N LYS A 203 -14.10 -14.75 -4.47
CA LYS A 203 -15.00 -15.54 -5.32
C LYS A 203 -16.47 -15.39 -4.88
N PRO A 204 -17.44 -15.51 -5.79
CA PRO A 204 -18.86 -15.30 -5.53
C PRO A 204 -19.45 -16.14 -4.40
N ASP A 205 -19.10 -17.43 -4.31
CA ASP A 205 -19.75 -18.34 -3.36
C ASP A 205 -18.84 -18.80 -2.21
N THR A 206 -17.59 -18.32 -2.17
CA THR A 206 -16.58 -18.80 -1.23
C THR A 206 -15.80 -17.64 -0.62
N THR A 207 -15.11 -17.94 0.49
CA THR A 207 -14.12 -17.05 1.10
C THR A 207 -12.75 -17.21 0.46
N ASP A 208 -12.69 -17.71 -0.77
CA ASP A 208 -11.46 -17.79 -1.54
C ASP A 208 -11.11 -16.41 -2.08
N LEU A 209 -9.87 -15.98 -1.83
CA LEU A 209 -9.32 -14.75 -2.40
C LEU A 209 -8.67 -15.07 -3.74
N VAL A 210 -8.99 -14.29 -4.76
CA VAL A 210 -8.38 -14.38 -6.08
C VAL A 210 -7.65 -13.08 -6.39
N ILE A 211 -6.41 -13.21 -6.84
CA ILE A 211 -5.57 -12.12 -7.32
C ILE A 211 -5.46 -12.33 -8.82
N ILE A 212 -6.10 -11.45 -9.60
CA ILE A 212 -6.16 -11.51 -11.06
C ILE A 212 -5.21 -10.46 -11.58
N LEU A 213 -4.23 -10.89 -12.37
CA LEU A 213 -3.34 -10.03 -13.13
C LEU A 213 -3.70 -10.16 -14.61
N MET A 214 -3.84 -9.04 -15.31
CA MET A 214 -4.05 -9.02 -16.75
C MET A 214 -2.70 -9.02 -17.46
N ASN A 215 -2.50 -9.92 -18.41
CA ASN A 215 -1.28 -9.92 -19.22
C ASN A 215 -1.39 -9.03 -20.48
N SER A 216 -0.29 -8.89 -21.23
CA SER A 216 -0.24 -8.08 -22.45
C SER A 216 -1.19 -8.54 -23.56
N HIS A 217 -1.68 -9.78 -23.50
CA HIS A 217 -2.66 -10.34 -24.43
C HIS A 217 -4.11 -10.20 -23.94
N ASN A 218 -4.33 -9.52 -22.81
CA ASN A 218 -5.61 -9.41 -22.12
C ASN A 218 -6.17 -10.76 -21.61
N ASN A 219 -5.30 -11.74 -21.37
CA ASN A 219 -5.69 -12.95 -20.66
C ASN A 219 -5.53 -12.75 -19.14
N GLU A 220 -6.43 -13.36 -18.38
CA GLU A 220 -6.39 -13.37 -16.92
C GLU A 220 -5.39 -14.41 -16.40
N GLU A 221 -4.54 -14.00 -15.45
CA GLU A 221 -3.58 -14.88 -14.81
C GLU A 221 -3.82 -14.96 -13.30
N PRO A 222 -4.79 -15.78 -12.84
CA PRO A 222 -5.25 -15.77 -11.46
C PRO A 222 -4.36 -16.57 -10.50
N ILE A 223 -4.11 -16.02 -9.31
CA ILE A 223 -3.69 -16.75 -8.12
C ILE A 223 -4.89 -16.88 -7.19
N VAL A 224 -5.27 -18.12 -6.87
CA VAL A 224 -6.34 -18.42 -5.92
C VAL A 224 -5.72 -18.83 -4.58
N ILE A 225 -6.16 -18.17 -3.51
CA ILE A 225 -5.81 -18.44 -2.12
C ILE A 225 -7.09 -18.93 -1.43
N PRO A 226 -7.15 -20.21 -1.03
CA PRO A 226 -8.36 -20.77 -0.45
C PRO A 226 -8.57 -20.31 0.99
N ASN A 227 -9.83 -20.14 1.40
CA ASN A 227 -10.25 -19.95 2.79
C ASN A 227 -9.51 -18.81 3.52
N VAL A 228 -9.57 -17.58 3.01
CA VAL A 228 -8.97 -16.46 3.75
C VAL A 228 -9.73 -16.19 5.06
N PRO A 229 -9.04 -15.73 6.12
CA PRO A 229 -9.67 -15.42 7.39
C PRO A 229 -10.82 -14.41 7.24
N VAL A 230 -11.96 -14.74 7.86
CA VAL A 230 -13.14 -13.86 7.94
C VAL A 230 -13.17 -13.20 9.31
N GLN A 231 -13.58 -11.93 9.38
CA GLN A 231 -13.64 -11.10 10.60
C GLN A 231 -12.31 -10.95 11.34
N THR A 232 -11.21 -11.44 10.77
CA THR A 232 -9.87 -11.33 11.30
C THR A 232 -9.01 -10.62 10.26
N PRO A 233 -8.35 -9.51 10.61
CA PRO A 233 -7.44 -8.84 9.70
C PRO A 233 -6.28 -9.76 9.32
N PHE A 234 -5.96 -9.78 8.04
CA PHE A 234 -4.76 -10.44 7.52
C PHE A 234 -4.07 -9.53 6.52
N ARG A 235 -2.74 -9.66 6.44
CA ARG A 235 -1.93 -8.91 5.48
C ARG A 235 -1.77 -9.71 4.20
N LEU A 236 -2.28 -9.19 3.11
CA LEU A 236 -1.93 -9.63 1.77
C LEU A 236 -0.66 -8.90 1.33
N GLY A 237 0.34 -9.64 0.85
CA GLY A 237 1.48 -9.09 0.12
C GLY A 237 1.51 -9.66 -1.28
N VAL A 238 1.69 -8.81 -2.29
CA VAL A 238 1.80 -9.26 -3.68
C VAL A 238 3.04 -8.64 -4.30
N VAL A 239 3.87 -9.50 -4.89
CA VAL A 239 5.06 -9.12 -5.65
C VAL A 239 4.77 -9.37 -7.11
N ILE A 240 4.92 -8.34 -7.92
CA ILE A 240 4.70 -8.40 -9.37
C ILE A 240 6.05 -8.23 -10.05
N MET A 241 6.50 -9.28 -10.71
CA MET A 241 7.71 -9.29 -11.55
C MET A 241 7.31 -9.27 -13.03
N ASP A 242 8.29 -9.27 -13.92
CA ASP A 242 8.05 -9.29 -15.37
C ASP A 242 7.40 -10.60 -15.86
N MET A 243 7.84 -11.75 -15.34
CA MET A 243 7.35 -13.07 -15.76
C MET A 243 6.84 -13.94 -14.60
N ALA A 244 6.60 -13.33 -13.44
CA ALA A 244 6.12 -14.04 -12.26
C ALA A 244 5.31 -13.14 -11.33
N MET A 245 4.36 -13.73 -10.62
CA MET A 245 3.61 -13.09 -9.54
C MET A 245 3.68 -13.98 -8.30
N GLU A 246 3.91 -13.37 -7.15
CA GLU A 246 3.94 -14.07 -5.87
C GLU A 246 2.94 -13.45 -4.91
N ALA A 247 2.23 -14.32 -4.20
CA ALA A 247 1.26 -13.93 -3.20
C ALA A 247 1.68 -14.43 -1.82
N TYR A 248 1.65 -13.52 -0.86
CA TYR A 248 2.03 -13.70 0.53
C TYR A 248 0.83 -13.41 1.43
N ILE A 249 0.66 -14.21 2.48
CA ILE A 249 -0.30 -13.95 3.56
C ILE A 249 0.48 -13.87 4.87
N ASN A 250 0.35 -12.77 5.59
CA ASN A 250 1.03 -12.51 6.86
C ASN A 250 2.55 -12.76 6.79
N GLY A 251 3.18 -12.35 5.69
CA GLY A 251 4.63 -12.52 5.48
C GLY A 251 5.09 -13.92 5.11
N ARG A 252 4.16 -14.83 4.79
CA ARG A 252 4.45 -16.20 4.31
C ARG A 252 4.06 -16.33 2.85
N LEU A 253 4.97 -16.85 2.02
CA LEU A 253 4.68 -17.16 0.62
C LEU A 253 3.62 -18.25 0.56
N ILE A 254 2.51 -17.97 -0.11
CA ILE A 254 1.41 -18.92 -0.30
C ILE A 254 1.48 -19.55 -1.67
N LYS A 255 1.70 -18.74 -2.70
CA LYS A 255 1.72 -19.22 -4.09
C LYS A 255 2.59 -18.32 -4.96
N THR A 256 3.38 -18.98 -5.81
CA THR A 256 4.10 -18.35 -6.93
C THR A 256 3.43 -18.82 -8.21
N ARG A 257 3.21 -17.89 -9.15
CA ARG A 257 2.70 -18.17 -10.48
C ARG A 257 3.68 -17.59 -11.50
N THR A 258 4.13 -18.42 -12.42
CA THR A 258 4.81 -17.96 -13.64
C THR A 258 3.77 -17.38 -14.59
N LEU A 259 4.09 -16.24 -15.19
CA LEU A 259 3.20 -15.58 -16.12
C LEU A 259 3.42 -16.09 -17.54
N ASP A 260 2.36 -16.19 -18.34
CA ASP A 260 2.46 -16.63 -19.73
C ASP A 260 2.97 -15.50 -20.63
N ALA A 261 2.71 -14.25 -20.23
CA ALA A 261 3.23 -13.04 -20.87
C ALA A 261 3.43 -11.91 -19.85
N SER A 262 4.18 -10.88 -20.24
CA SER A 262 4.39 -9.71 -19.37
C SER A 262 3.06 -9.06 -18.96
N PRO A 263 2.97 -8.50 -17.74
CA PRO A 263 1.78 -7.78 -17.27
C PRO A 263 1.38 -6.66 -18.23
N ARG A 264 0.07 -6.45 -18.34
CA ARG A 264 -0.51 -5.43 -19.21
C ARG A 264 0.01 -4.05 -18.84
N GLN A 265 0.36 -3.25 -19.84
CA GLN A 265 0.84 -1.87 -19.68
C GLN A 265 -0.28 -0.87 -19.31
N SER A 266 -1.30 -1.31 -18.57
CA SER A 266 -2.30 -0.41 -18.00
C SER A 266 -1.79 0.12 -16.66
N THR A 267 -1.58 1.42 -16.59
CA THR A 267 -1.38 2.13 -15.33
C THR A 267 -2.65 2.88 -14.98
N GLY A 268 -2.87 3.13 -13.69
CA GLY A 268 -4.09 3.75 -13.24
C GLY A 268 -4.20 3.75 -11.73
N ASP A 269 -5.30 4.34 -11.27
CA ASP A 269 -5.51 4.69 -9.88
C ASP A 269 -5.67 3.43 -9.02
N PHE A 270 -5.32 3.56 -7.74
CA PHE A 270 -5.55 2.53 -6.73
C PHE A 270 -6.92 2.75 -6.12
N ILE A 271 -7.81 1.78 -6.34
CA ILE A 271 -9.22 1.89 -5.97
C ILE A 271 -9.48 0.91 -4.81
N PRO A 272 -9.84 1.43 -3.61
CA PRO A 272 -10.31 0.59 -2.51
C PRO A 272 -11.75 0.10 -2.79
N PRO A 273 -12.36 -0.77 -1.96
CA PRO A 273 -13.74 -1.20 -2.16
C PRO A 273 -14.67 0.02 -2.31
N GLN A 274 -15.56 0.00 -3.31
CA GLN A 274 -16.52 1.07 -3.61
C GLN A 274 -17.95 0.54 -3.57
N GLY A 275 -18.92 1.43 -3.35
CA GLY A 275 -20.35 1.11 -3.37
C GLY A 275 -20.70 0.01 -2.38
N THR A 276 -21.47 -0.99 -2.81
CA THR A 276 -21.89 -2.12 -1.95
C THR A 276 -20.73 -3.02 -1.49
N MET A 277 -19.53 -2.88 -2.07
CA MET A 277 -18.35 -3.64 -1.67
C MET A 277 -17.68 -3.08 -0.41
N THR A 278 -18.04 -1.87 0.04
CA THR A 278 -17.53 -1.32 1.32
C THR A 278 -18.00 -2.14 2.52
N ASP A 279 -19.18 -2.75 2.41
CA ASP A 279 -19.77 -3.57 3.48
C ASP A 279 -19.21 -5.00 3.47
N LEU A 280 -18.61 -5.42 2.36
CA LEU A 280 -17.98 -6.74 2.20
C LEU A 280 -16.65 -6.80 2.94
N ALA A 281 -15.78 -5.83 2.70
CA ALA A 281 -14.41 -5.84 3.20
C ALA A 281 -13.90 -4.44 3.49
N ARG A 282 -13.09 -4.34 4.55
CA ARG A 282 -12.30 -3.16 4.86
C ARG A 282 -10.86 -3.38 4.43
N VAL A 283 -10.26 -2.35 3.85
CA VAL A 283 -8.84 -2.34 3.48
C VAL A 283 -8.12 -1.21 4.21
N ASN A 284 -6.96 -1.50 4.77
CA ASN A 284 -6.13 -0.54 5.51
C ASN A 284 -4.64 -0.80 5.21
N ASN A 285 -3.77 0.13 5.60
CA ASN A 285 -2.31 0.01 5.52
C ASN A 285 -1.80 -0.38 4.12
N LEU A 286 -2.36 0.24 3.05
CA LEU A 286 -1.80 0.02 1.72
C LEU A 286 -0.38 0.58 1.69
N GLN A 287 0.58 -0.29 1.48
CA GLN A 287 1.98 0.08 1.39
C GLN A 287 2.52 -0.30 0.02
N LEU A 288 3.18 0.65 -0.63
CA LEU A 288 3.68 0.52 -2.00
C LEU A 288 5.20 0.61 -2.01
N TRP A 289 5.85 -0.23 -2.81
CA TRP A 289 7.29 -0.19 -3.10
C TRP A 289 7.51 -0.22 -4.61
N ASN A 290 8.36 0.67 -5.12
CA ASN A 290 8.76 0.73 -6.52
C ASN A 290 9.80 -0.33 -6.92
N ARG A 291 9.94 -1.38 -6.11
CA ARG A 291 10.83 -2.51 -6.35
C ARG A 291 10.21 -3.81 -5.87
N VAL A 292 10.81 -4.91 -6.29
CA VAL A 292 10.54 -6.25 -5.77
C VAL A 292 11.14 -6.37 -4.37
N LEU A 293 10.32 -6.76 -3.39
CA LEU A 293 10.78 -7.07 -2.04
C LEU A 293 11.16 -8.55 -1.93
N SER A 294 12.18 -8.81 -1.12
CA SER A 294 12.51 -10.17 -0.69
C SER A 294 11.47 -10.71 0.30
N PRO A 295 11.33 -12.05 0.43
CA PRO A 295 10.42 -12.66 1.41
C PRO A 295 10.69 -12.20 2.85
N SER A 296 11.95 -11.95 3.21
CA SER A 296 12.33 -11.38 4.51
C SER A 296 11.78 -9.97 4.70
N GLU A 297 11.86 -9.12 3.67
CA GLU A 297 11.37 -7.75 3.76
C GLU A 297 9.86 -7.70 3.92
N ILE A 298 9.13 -8.55 3.19
CA ILE A 298 7.67 -8.67 3.31
C ILE A 298 7.27 -9.15 4.71
N ARG A 299 8.02 -10.09 5.30
CA ARG A 299 7.73 -10.65 6.63
C ARG A 299 7.84 -9.62 7.75
N TYR A 300 8.78 -8.69 7.64
CA TYR A 300 9.05 -7.69 8.66
C TYR A 300 8.72 -6.27 8.21
N SER A 301 7.85 -6.14 7.20
CA SER A 301 7.38 -4.84 6.73
C SER A 301 6.60 -4.12 7.83
N LYS A 302 6.78 -2.81 7.91
CA LYS A 302 6.05 -1.92 8.83
C LYS A 302 5.04 -1.11 8.03
N PRO A 303 3.83 -0.82 8.54
CA PRO A 303 3.38 -0.94 9.93
C PRO A 303 3.11 -2.39 10.35
N ALA A 304 3.01 -2.68 11.65
CA ALA A 304 2.56 -4.00 12.10
C ALA A 304 1.14 -4.28 11.56
N LEU A 305 0.78 -5.57 11.44
CA LEU A 305 -0.58 -5.98 11.07
C LEU A 305 -1.58 -5.29 12.00
N GLU A 306 -2.63 -4.71 11.42
CA GLU A 306 -3.71 -4.14 12.19
C GLU A 306 -4.30 -5.20 13.14
N THR A 307 -4.36 -4.89 14.43
CA THR A 307 -5.10 -5.72 15.37
C THR A 307 -6.58 -5.43 15.19
N ALA A 308 -7.43 -6.47 15.30
CA ALA A 308 -8.88 -6.32 15.29
C ALA A 308 -9.35 -5.50 16.50
N LYS A 309 -9.13 -4.18 16.46
CA LYS A 309 -9.59 -3.28 17.50
C LYS A 309 -11.08 -3.09 17.27
N SER A 310 -11.87 -3.34 18.32
CA SER A 310 -13.33 -3.51 18.31
C SER A 310 -14.15 -2.26 17.90
N THR A 311 -13.54 -1.26 17.29
CA THR A 311 -14.11 0.08 17.22
C THR A 311 -15.09 0.32 16.08
N ASP A 312 -15.17 -0.54 15.06
CA ASP A 312 -16.07 -0.30 13.91
C ASP A 312 -16.81 -1.54 13.41
N ILE A 313 -16.65 -2.70 14.06
CA ILE A 313 -17.31 -3.91 13.58
C ILE A 313 -18.72 -3.90 14.16
N ASN A 314 -19.68 -3.44 13.35
CA ASN A 314 -21.02 -4.04 13.36
C ASN A 314 -20.84 -5.52 12.98
N LEU A 315 -20.24 -6.29 13.89
CA LEU A 315 -20.19 -7.74 13.81
C LEU A 315 -21.63 -8.14 13.63
N ILE A 316 -21.91 -8.88 12.54
CA ILE A 316 -23.11 -9.71 12.46
C ILE A 316 -23.26 -10.29 13.87
N PRO A 317 -24.36 -9.98 14.59
CA PRO A 317 -24.47 -10.38 15.98
C PRO A 317 -24.18 -11.86 16.02
N SER A 318 -23.08 -12.22 16.69
CA SER A 318 -22.74 -13.59 17.01
C SER A 318 -24.04 -14.19 17.51
N VAL A 319 -24.68 -15.04 16.71
CA VAL A 319 -26.00 -15.58 17.02
C VAL A 319 -25.93 -16.09 18.44
N THR A 320 -26.58 -15.35 19.32
CA THR A 320 -26.71 -15.71 20.72
C THR A 320 -27.30 -17.09 20.69
N VAL A 321 -26.54 -18.05 21.24
CA VAL A 321 -26.98 -19.39 21.58
C VAL A 321 -28.45 -19.31 21.94
N CYS A 322 -29.30 -20.04 21.20
CA CYS A 322 -30.73 -20.07 21.44
C CYS A 322 -30.95 -20.27 22.93
N ASP A 323 -31.39 -19.20 23.59
CA ASP A 323 -31.75 -19.26 24.99
C ASP A 323 -32.92 -20.24 25.06
N SER A 324 -32.71 -21.38 25.71
CA SER A 324 -33.70 -22.45 25.83
C SER A 324 -35.00 -21.97 26.48
N ASN A 325 -34.97 -20.80 27.10
CA ASN A 325 -36.10 -20.13 27.72
C ASN A 325 -37.13 -19.60 26.71
N LEU A 326 -36.76 -19.37 25.44
CA LEU A 326 -37.73 -18.89 24.43
C LEU A 326 -38.75 -19.98 24.04
N VAL A 327 -38.35 -21.26 24.13
CA VAL A 327 -39.26 -22.38 23.85
C VAL A 327 -40.29 -22.55 24.96
N ASP A 328 -39.91 -22.25 26.20
CA ASP A 328 -40.81 -22.34 27.35
C ASP A 328 -41.80 -21.16 27.40
N ASP A 329 -41.40 -19.97 26.95
CA ASP A 329 -42.31 -18.81 26.80
C ASP A 329 -43.31 -18.96 25.66
N ILE A 330 -42.94 -19.64 24.56
CA ILE A 330 -43.91 -19.95 23.49
C ILE A 330 -44.90 -21.03 23.96
N LYS A 331 -44.46 -22.03 24.74
CA LYS A 331 -45.36 -23.05 25.31
C LYS A 331 -46.33 -22.46 26.33
N SER A 332 -45.90 -21.52 27.16
CA SER A 332 -46.78 -20.86 28.14
C SER A 332 -47.84 -19.98 27.45
N SER A 333 -47.47 -19.35 26.32
CA SER A 333 -48.38 -18.50 25.53
C SER A 333 -49.45 -19.30 24.78
N ILE A 334 -49.13 -20.50 24.28
CA ILE A 334 -50.09 -21.36 23.56
C ILE A 334 -51.15 -21.95 24.51
N ASN A 335 -50.78 -22.28 25.75
CA ASN A 335 -51.71 -22.84 26.73
C ASN A 335 -52.77 -21.84 27.23
N ASN A 336 -52.59 -20.54 27.00
CA ASN A 336 -53.57 -19.51 27.36
C ASN A 336 -54.57 -19.18 26.25
N ILE A 337 -54.43 -19.74 25.04
CA ILE A 337 -55.25 -19.39 23.87
C ILE A 337 -56.34 -20.46 23.59
N ILE A 338 -56.29 -21.62 24.23
CA ILE A 338 -57.35 -22.64 24.12
C ILE A 338 -58.12 -22.69 25.44
N PRO A 339 -59.28 -22.01 25.56
CA PRO A 339 -60.21 -22.30 26.64
C PRO A 339 -60.75 -23.70 26.40
N THR A 340 -60.41 -24.64 27.27
CA THR A 340 -61.13 -25.91 27.40
C THR A 340 -62.53 -25.59 27.91
N ASP A 341 -63.44 -25.30 26.99
CA ASP A 341 -64.86 -25.13 27.27
C ASP A 341 -65.50 -26.52 27.48
N LYS A 342 -65.44 -26.99 28.73
CA LYS A 342 -66.23 -28.10 29.24
C LYS A 342 -67.47 -27.53 29.93
N SER A 343 -68.53 -27.28 29.17
CA SER A 343 -69.92 -27.45 29.63
C SER A 343 -70.90 -26.94 28.58
N VAL A 344 -71.55 -27.83 27.83
CA VAL A 344 -72.89 -27.54 27.31
C VAL A 344 -73.74 -28.79 27.43
N ASP A 345 -74.93 -28.55 27.95
CA ASP A 345 -75.84 -29.45 28.64
C ASP A 345 -76.59 -30.44 27.74
N LYS A 346 -76.90 -31.58 28.37
CA LYS A 346 -78.12 -32.37 28.11
C LYS A 346 -79.34 -31.52 28.46
N SER A 347 -80.31 -31.36 27.55
CA SER A 347 -81.74 -31.56 27.83
C SER A 347 -82.62 -31.24 26.62
N ALA A 348 -83.57 -32.16 26.33
CA ALA A 348 -84.92 -31.94 25.81
C ALA A 348 -85.09 -31.29 24.42
N ASP A 349 -86.15 -31.50 23.63
CA ASP A 349 -87.30 -32.40 23.56
C ASP A 349 -88.08 -31.92 22.30
N LYS A 350 -88.99 -32.76 21.78
CA LYS A 350 -90.10 -32.45 20.86
C LYS A 350 -89.86 -32.23 19.36
N SER A 351 -90.25 -33.28 18.61
CA SER A 351 -91.46 -33.33 17.77
C SER A 351 -91.86 -32.04 17.04
N ILE A 352 -91.94 -32.10 15.70
CA ILE A 352 -93.15 -31.75 14.92
C ILE A 352 -93.09 -32.43 13.53
N THR A 353 -94.18 -33.12 13.25
CA THR A 353 -94.68 -33.72 12.01
C THR A 353 -95.10 -32.66 11.00
N ASN A 354 -94.89 -32.87 9.68
CA ASN A 354 -95.85 -32.61 8.58
C ASN A 354 -95.17 -32.96 7.23
N LYS A 355 -95.60 -33.96 6.45
CA LYS A 355 -96.83 -34.15 5.63
C LYS A 355 -96.79 -33.41 4.26
N THR A 356 -96.62 -34.21 3.20
CA THR A 356 -97.25 -34.20 1.85
C THR A 356 -96.87 -33.22 0.73
N ALA A 357 -96.83 -33.85 -0.47
CA ALA A 357 -97.12 -33.39 -1.85
C ALA A 357 -96.03 -32.54 -2.56
N ASN A 358 -95.59 -32.81 -3.79
CA ASN A 358 -96.16 -33.56 -4.93
C ASN A 358 -95.13 -34.48 -5.59
#